data_AF-A0A1H7WIA7-F1
#
_entry.id   AF-A0A1H7WIA7-F1
#
_cell.length_a   1.000
_cell.length_b   1.000
_cell.length_c   1.000
_cell.angle_alpha   90.00
_cell.angle_beta   90.00
_cell.angle_gamma   90.00
#
_symmetry.space_group_name_H-M   'P 1'
#
loop_
_entity.id
_entity.type
_entity.pdbx_description
1 polymer ?
#
loop_
_entity_poly.entity_id
_entity_poly.type
_entity_poly.pdbx_seq_one_letter_code
_entity_poly.pdbx_strand_id
1 'polypeptide(L)'
;MKKNIFIILLCTLMACKSSGIENRSHDILESTDIKEIENYLATTHPDDPKRSVLKPKLIALKNAEWTKGKKDAKPMEARPIISEIPSGAIKKPNSEEAEEFKRLIASTSQEHKDKTVKLLNAMFDEDINSKEIILLFKNQSDCNLVLKIQGKDFYNMAVPAKGENFIVIKKGTYTLTGNVCDVVYSSKKDLSKSLFLTISNPKPATAKTTGKK
;
A
#
# COMPACT_ATOMS: atom_id res chain seq x y z
N MET A 1 73.12 -40.17 46.41
CA MET A 1 71.97 -39.33 46.81
C MET A 1 72.09 -37.96 46.15
N LYS A 2 70.97 -37.36 45.75
CA LYS A 2 70.78 -35.96 45.29
C LYS A 2 71.28 -35.60 43.88
N LYS A 3 70.52 -36.02 42.87
CA LYS A 3 70.28 -35.26 41.63
C LYS A 3 69.02 -35.90 41.03
N ASN A 4 67.97 -35.11 40.84
CA ASN A 4 66.73 -35.39 40.07
C ASN A 4 65.44 -34.83 40.72
N ILE A 5 65.52 -34.14 41.85
CA ILE A 5 64.35 -33.45 42.44
C ILE A 5 64.47 -31.93 42.20
N PHE A 6 64.57 -31.52 40.94
CA PHE A 6 64.51 -30.08 40.59
C PHE A 6 63.87 -29.78 39.23
N ILE A 7 63.22 -30.74 38.59
CA ILE A 7 62.55 -30.57 37.28
C ILE A 7 61.01 -30.64 37.40
N ILE A 8 60.45 -30.84 38.60
CA ILE A 8 58.99 -30.94 38.79
C ILE A 8 58.38 -29.63 39.32
N LEU A 9 59.17 -28.61 39.64
CA LEU A 9 58.68 -27.33 40.18
C LEU A 9 58.64 -26.17 39.16
N LEU A 10 58.80 -26.45 37.85
CA LEU A 10 58.79 -25.41 36.80
C LEU A 10 57.65 -25.55 35.78
N CYS A 11 56.82 -26.60 35.87
CA CYS A 11 55.70 -26.83 34.92
C CYS A 11 54.30 -26.50 35.46
N THR A 12 54.16 -25.94 36.66
CA THR A 12 52.84 -25.66 37.28
C THR A 12 52.38 -24.20 37.19
N LEU A 13 53.04 -23.36 36.39
CA LEU A 13 52.64 -21.95 36.18
C LEU A 13 52.08 -21.63 34.77
N MET A 14 51.86 -22.64 33.93
CA MET A 14 51.40 -22.43 32.54
C MET A 14 50.05 -23.12 32.24
N ALA A 15 49.05 -22.93 33.11
CA ALA A 15 47.67 -23.35 32.80
C ALA A 15 46.60 -22.47 33.45
N CYS A 16 46.75 -21.14 33.38
CA CYS A 16 45.55 -20.30 33.28
C CYS A 16 45.09 -20.34 31.82
N LYS A 17 44.28 -21.34 31.47
CA LYS A 17 43.36 -21.16 30.35
C LYS A 17 42.34 -20.14 30.85
N SER A 18 42.53 -18.87 30.53
CA SER A 18 41.39 -17.96 30.53
C SER A 18 40.45 -18.52 29.47
N SER A 19 39.36 -19.16 29.88
CA SER A 19 38.16 -19.14 29.07
C SER A 19 37.84 -17.66 28.90
N GLY A 20 38.31 -17.08 27.78
CA GLY A 20 37.81 -15.81 27.32
C GLY A 20 36.31 -16.01 27.22
N ILE A 21 35.58 -15.45 28.18
CA ILE A 21 34.16 -15.25 28.04
C ILE A 21 34.05 -14.31 26.84
N GLU A 22 33.76 -14.87 25.68
CA GLU A 22 33.39 -14.11 24.50
C GLU A 22 32.00 -13.53 24.77
N ASN A 23 31.93 -12.54 25.65
CA ASN A 23 30.80 -11.62 25.74
C ASN A 23 30.88 -10.68 24.52
N ARG A 24 30.86 -11.23 23.30
CA ARG A 24 30.42 -10.46 22.16
C ARG A 24 28.93 -10.28 22.40
N SER A 25 28.52 -9.09 22.86
CA SER A 25 27.12 -8.70 22.79
C SER A 25 26.72 -8.85 21.32
N HIS A 26 25.99 -9.91 20.99
CA HIS A 26 25.58 -10.18 19.61
C HIS A 26 24.78 -8.97 19.14
N ASP A 27 25.30 -8.23 18.17
CA ASP A 27 24.58 -7.06 17.67
C ASP A 27 23.45 -7.55 16.76
N ILE A 28 22.22 -7.34 17.22
CA ILE A 28 21.01 -7.71 16.50
C ILE A 28 20.95 -7.11 15.09
N LEU A 29 21.62 -5.96 14.86
CA LEU A 29 21.68 -5.32 13.55
C LEU A 29 22.39 -6.17 12.50
N GLU A 30 23.31 -7.03 12.89
CA GLU A 30 24.04 -7.94 12.00
C GLU A 30 23.32 -9.27 11.78
N SER A 31 22.42 -9.67 12.69
CA SER A 31 21.71 -10.95 12.61
C SER A 31 20.99 -11.16 11.28
N THR A 32 21.08 -12.37 10.73
CA THR A 32 20.33 -12.83 9.56
C THR A 32 19.20 -13.81 9.93
N ASP A 33 19.05 -14.14 11.22
CA ASP A 33 18.00 -15.03 11.69
C ASP A 33 16.68 -14.25 11.84
N ILE A 34 15.70 -14.65 11.03
CA ILE A 34 14.35 -14.08 11.02
C ILE A 34 13.71 -14.17 12.40
N LYS A 35 13.85 -15.29 13.12
CA LYS A 35 13.22 -15.51 14.43
C LYS A 35 13.83 -14.63 15.51
N GLU A 36 15.15 -14.45 15.46
CA GLU A 36 15.87 -13.59 16.41
C GLU A 36 15.43 -12.13 16.26
N ILE A 37 15.37 -11.63 15.01
CA ILE A 37 14.92 -10.27 14.72
C ILE A 37 13.44 -10.08 15.08
N GLU A 38 12.57 -11.07 14.81
CA GLU A 38 11.16 -11.04 15.22
C GLU A 38 11.01 -10.93 16.74
N ASN A 39 11.72 -11.77 17.48
CA ASN A 39 11.65 -11.79 18.94
C ASN A 39 12.17 -10.47 19.54
N TYR A 40 13.25 -9.91 18.99
CA TYR A 40 13.73 -8.59 19.37
C TYR A 40 12.69 -7.51 19.10
N LEU A 41 12.09 -7.48 17.90
CA LEU A 41 11.06 -6.50 17.56
C LEU A 41 9.77 -6.67 18.38
N ALA A 42 9.47 -7.86 18.87
CA ALA A 42 8.30 -8.10 19.73
C ALA A 42 8.50 -7.60 21.17
N THR A 43 9.73 -7.66 21.68
CA THR A 43 10.08 -7.32 23.08
C THR A 43 10.57 -5.88 23.25
N THR A 44 11.07 -5.26 22.20
CA THR A 44 11.70 -3.93 22.24
C THR A 44 10.68 -2.79 22.17
N HIS A 45 10.95 -1.69 22.91
CA HIS A 45 10.11 -0.49 22.98
C HIS A 45 9.83 0.12 21.58
N PRO A 46 8.62 0.64 21.28
CA PRO A 46 8.26 1.19 19.97
C PRO A 46 9.24 2.23 19.40
N ASP A 47 9.85 3.06 20.26
CA ASP A 47 10.75 4.17 19.90
C ASP A 47 12.24 3.79 19.79
N ASP A 48 12.59 2.51 19.90
CA ASP A 48 13.99 2.09 19.75
C ASP A 48 14.50 2.40 18.32
N PRO A 49 15.63 3.13 18.18
CA PRO A 49 16.18 3.52 16.88
C PRO A 49 16.53 2.32 15.98
N LYS A 50 16.91 1.16 16.54
CA LYS A 50 17.24 -0.06 15.79
C LYS A 50 16.04 -0.63 15.04
N ARG A 51 14.81 -0.35 15.49
CA ARG A 51 13.58 -0.80 14.83
C ARG A 51 13.42 -0.23 13.43
N SER A 52 13.91 0.99 13.19
CA SER A 52 13.87 1.64 11.87
C SER A 52 14.67 0.86 10.82
N VAL A 53 15.76 0.21 11.23
CA VAL A 53 16.65 -0.60 10.37
C VAL A 53 16.20 -2.06 10.32
N LEU A 54 15.83 -2.64 11.46
CA LEU A 54 15.47 -4.05 11.57
C LEU A 54 14.15 -4.40 10.88
N LYS A 55 13.15 -3.49 10.87
CA LYS A 55 11.87 -3.74 10.19
C LYS A 55 12.04 -3.94 8.67
N PRO A 56 12.72 -3.04 7.93
CA PRO A 56 13.06 -3.29 6.52
C PRO A 56 13.88 -4.56 6.32
N LYS A 57 14.91 -4.80 7.15
CA LYS A 57 15.79 -5.97 7.06
C LYS A 57 15.02 -7.28 7.20
N LEU A 58 14.15 -7.38 8.22
CA LEU A 58 13.30 -8.54 8.45
C LEU A 58 12.42 -8.87 7.23
N ILE A 59 11.89 -7.83 6.58
CA ILE A 59 11.03 -8.01 5.41
C ILE A 59 11.84 -8.49 4.21
N ALA A 60 13.06 -7.95 4.01
CA ALA A 60 13.97 -8.44 2.98
C ALA A 60 14.36 -9.91 3.18
N LEU A 61 14.67 -10.32 4.42
CA LEU A 61 15.02 -11.71 4.76
C LEU A 61 13.85 -12.67 4.51
N LYS A 62 12.63 -12.32 4.95
CA LYS A 62 11.42 -13.11 4.68
C LYS A 62 11.14 -13.24 3.19
N ASN A 63 11.27 -12.15 2.44
CA ASN A 63 11.08 -12.17 0.99
C ASN A 63 12.12 -13.07 0.30
N ALA A 64 13.37 -13.04 0.75
CA ALA A 64 14.44 -13.90 0.22
C ALA A 64 14.21 -15.39 0.54
N GLU A 65 13.62 -15.73 1.68
CA GLU A 65 13.23 -17.11 1.97
C GLU A 65 12.03 -17.57 1.14
N TRP A 66 11.06 -16.67 0.92
CA TRP A 66 9.89 -16.94 0.08
C TRP A 66 10.28 -17.19 -1.38
N THR A 67 11.15 -16.36 -1.98
CA THR A 67 11.61 -16.56 -3.36
C THR A 67 12.44 -17.84 -3.55
N LYS A 68 13.05 -18.37 -2.49
CA LYS A 68 13.77 -19.65 -2.50
C LYS A 68 12.88 -20.89 -2.38
N GLY A 69 11.55 -20.72 -2.29
CA GLY A 69 10.60 -21.83 -2.27
C GLY A 69 10.59 -22.65 -0.97
N LYS A 70 11.00 -22.05 0.16
CA LYS A 70 10.95 -22.72 1.46
C LYS A 70 9.49 -23.03 1.82
N LYS A 71 9.21 -24.27 2.25
CA LYS A 71 7.84 -24.78 2.50
C LYS A 71 7.06 -23.96 3.54
N ASP A 72 7.76 -23.38 4.53
CA ASP A 72 7.16 -22.59 5.59
C ASP A 72 7.23 -21.07 5.35
N ALA A 73 7.65 -20.64 4.16
CA ALA A 73 7.73 -19.23 3.85
C ALA A 73 6.33 -18.63 3.70
N LYS A 74 6.05 -17.59 4.48
CA LYS A 74 4.81 -16.84 4.38
C LYS A 74 4.85 -15.94 3.13
N PRO A 75 3.75 -15.86 2.36
CA PRO A 75 3.64 -14.89 1.28
C PRO A 75 3.90 -13.47 1.79
N MET A 76 4.44 -12.62 0.91
CA MET A 76 4.66 -11.21 1.22
C MET A 76 3.32 -10.56 1.61
N GLU A 77 3.27 -9.98 2.81
CA GLU A 77 2.13 -9.16 3.23
C GLU A 77 2.02 -7.94 2.30
N ALA A 78 0.88 -7.81 1.63
CA ALA A 78 0.60 -6.66 0.78
C ALA A 78 0.66 -5.38 1.64
N ARG A 79 1.59 -4.48 1.28
CA ARG A 79 1.65 -3.15 1.88
C ARG A 79 0.71 -2.24 1.10
N PRO A 80 -0.37 -1.72 1.70
CA PRO A 80 -1.18 -0.72 1.02
C PRO A 80 -0.30 0.51 0.75
N ILE A 81 -0.20 0.93 -0.51
CA ILE A 81 0.31 2.26 -0.83
C ILE A 81 -0.80 3.22 -0.47
N ILE A 82 -0.85 3.63 0.80
CA ILE A 82 -1.72 4.71 1.24
C ILE A 82 -1.12 5.96 0.62
N SER A 83 -1.70 6.40 -0.50
CA SER A 83 -1.33 7.67 -1.10
C SER A 83 -1.81 8.76 -0.14
N GLU A 84 -0.92 9.24 0.72
CA GLU A 84 -1.19 10.41 1.56
C GLU A 84 -1.48 11.58 0.64
N ILE A 85 -2.75 11.96 0.51
CA ILE A 85 -3.13 13.13 -0.26
C ILE A 85 -2.62 14.35 0.51
N PRO A 86 -1.76 15.20 -0.09
CA PRO A 86 -1.31 16.42 0.58
C PRO A 86 -2.53 17.25 0.97
N SER A 87 -2.60 17.65 2.24
CA SER A 87 -3.73 18.40 2.81
C SER A 87 -4.03 19.72 2.09
N GLY A 88 -3.08 20.26 1.31
CA GLY A 88 -3.26 21.42 0.43
C GLY A 88 -4.04 21.15 -0.88
N ALA A 89 -4.33 19.90 -1.22
CA ALA A 89 -5.05 19.53 -2.45
C ALA A 89 -6.59 19.65 -2.32
N ILE A 90 -7.13 19.86 -1.12
CA ILE A 90 -8.57 19.98 -0.89
C ILE A 90 -8.98 21.46 -1.02
N LYS A 91 -9.48 21.84 -2.21
CA LYS A 91 -10.17 23.13 -2.37
C LYS A 91 -11.48 23.08 -1.57
N LYS A 92 -11.62 23.95 -0.56
CA LYS A 92 -12.72 24.02 0.44
C LYS A 92 -12.80 22.79 1.38
N PRO A 93 -12.01 22.75 2.47
CA PRO A 93 -11.92 21.58 3.36
C PRO A 93 -13.18 21.26 4.19
N ASN A 94 -14.16 22.17 4.22
CA ASN A 94 -15.37 22.09 5.06
C ASN A 94 -16.67 21.82 4.26
N SER A 95 -16.61 21.46 2.97
CA SER A 95 -17.81 21.06 2.24
C SER A 95 -18.20 19.61 2.54
N GLU A 96 -19.48 19.27 2.38
CA GLU A 96 -19.97 17.89 2.53
C GLU A 96 -19.25 16.93 1.56
N GLU A 97 -18.95 17.38 0.33
CA GLU A 97 -18.18 16.57 -0.62
C GLU A 97 -16.73 16.37 -0.19
N ALA A 98 -16.12 17.34 0.51
CA ALA A 98 -14.76 17.22 1.02
C ALA A 98 -14.68 16.18 2.15
N GLU A 99 -15.69 16.13 3.03
CA GLU A 99 -15.79 15.10 4.07
C GLU A 99 -16.06 13.71 3.49
N GLU A 100 -16.95 13.59 2.50
CA GLU A 100 -17.19 12.34 1.78
C GLU A 100 -15.91 11.86 1.08
N PHE A 101 -15.19 12.77 0.44
CA PHE A 101 -13.91 12.47 -0.20
C PHE A 101 -12.88 11.94 0.80
N LYS A 102 -12.70 12.62 1.94
CA LYS A 102 -11.77 12.16 3.00
C LYS A 102 -12.11 10.76 3.49
N ARG A 103 -13.39 10.48 3.74
CA ARG A 103 -13.87 9.16 4.17
C ARG A 103 -13.59 8.08 3.14
N LEU A 104 -13.87 8.35 1.86
CA LEU A 104 -13.68 7.39 0.78
C LEU A 104 -12.21 7.10 0.47
N ILE A 105 -11.32 8.06 0.74
CA ILE A 105 -9.86 7.89 0.57
C ILE A 105 -9.23 7.19 1.78
N ALA A 106 -9.73 7.41 2.99
CA ALA A 106 -9.16 6.85 4.22
C ALA A 106 -9.40 5.33 4.42
N SER A 107 -9.61 4.56 3.33
CA SER A 107 -9.94 3.14 3.42
C SER A 107 -8.88 2.33 4.16
N THR A 108 -9.33 1.32 4.89
CA THR A 108 -8.46 0.49 5.73
C THR A 108 -7.61 -0.48 4.91
N SER A 109 -6.52 -1.00 5.48
CA SER A 109 -5.68 -2.01 4.80
C SER A 109 -6.47 -3.24 4.37
N GLN A 110 -7.52 -3.64 5.11
CA GLN A 110 -8.35 -4.78 4.76
C GLN A 110 -9.24 -4.45 3.55
N GLU A 111 -9.89 -3.30 3.55
CA GLU A 111 -10.69 -2.86 2.39
C GLU A 111 -9.84 -2.74 1.12
N HIS A 112 -8.59 -2.28 1.24
CA HIS A 112 -7.65 -2.27 0.12
C HIS A 112 -7.35 -3.68 -0.39
N LYS A 113 -7.13 -4.66 0.49
CA LYS A 113 -6.94 -6.06 0.11
C LYS A 113 -8.18 -6.59 -0.62
N ASP A 114 -9.36 -6.37 -0.06
CA ASP A 114 -10.63 -6.87 -0.64
C ASP A 114 -10.95 -6.23 -1.99
N LYS A 115 -10.75 -4.91 -2.13
CA LYS A 115 -10.88 -4.20 -3.41
C LYS A 115 -9.89 -4.72 -4.46
N THR A 116 -8.66 -5.02 -4.04
CA THR A 116 -7.62 -5.55 -4.93
C THR A 116 -7.97 -6.95 -5.41
N VAL A 117 -8.40 -7.85 -4.51
CA VAL A 117 -8.85 -9.20 -4.88
C VAL A 117 -10.02 -9.12 -5.86
N LYS A 118 -10.99 -8.25 -5.58
CA LYS A 118 -12.14 -8.04 -6.47
C LYS A 118 -11.71 -7.55 -7.85
N LEU A 119 -10.78 -6.58 -7.91
CA LEU A 119 -10.24 -6.09 -9.18
C LEU A 119 -9.54 -7.21 -9.95
N LEU A 120 -8.63 -7.95 -9.31
CA LEU A 120 -7.86 -9.01 -9.97
C LEU A 120 -8.79 -10.09 -10.52
N ASN A 121 -9.78 -10.51 -9.72
CA ASN A 121 -10.79 -11.46 -10.18
C ASN A 121 -11.54 -10.92 -11.40
N ALA A 122 -11.98 -9.66 -11.40
CA ALA A 122 -12.67 -9.06 -12.54
C ALA A 122 -11.76 -8.82 -13.77
N MET A 123 -10.44 -8.69 -13.58
CA MET A 123 -9.47 -8.52 -14.68
C MET A 123 -9.10 -9.85 -15.34
N PHE A 124 -9.01 -10.91 -14.56
CA PHE A 124 -8.63 -12.25 -15.03
C PHE A 124 -9.84 -13.15 -15.32
N ASP A 125 -11.05 -12.70 -15.06
CA ASP A 125 -12.26 -13.40 -15.49
C ASP A 125 -12.42 -13.27 -17.00
N GLU A 126 -12.17 -14.38 -17.70
CA GLU A 126 -12.29 -14.49 -19.16
C GLU A 126 -13.74 -14.76 -19.60
N ASP A 127 -14.69 -14.96 -18.67
CA ASP A 127 -16.09 -15.21 -19.02
C ASP A 127 -16.77 -13.94 -19.56
N ILE A 128 -17.22 -14.02 -20.81
CA ILE A 128 -18.01 -12.97 -21.48
C ILE A 128 -19.33 -12.70 -20.72
N ASN A 129 -19.83 -13.70 -19.98
CA ASN A 129 -21.04 -13.62 -19.17
C ASN A 129 -20.80 -13.13 -17.74
N SER A 130 -19.57 -12.72 -17.40
CA SER A 130 -19.23 -12.14 -16.11
C SER A 130 -20.22 -11.03 -15.76
N LYS A 131 -20.72 -11.02 -14.52
CA LYS A 131 -21.74 -10.04 -14.09
C LYS A 131 -21.12 -8.70 -13.70
N GLU A 132 -19.81 -8.67 -13.51
CA GLU A 132 -19.05 -7.53 -13.03
C GLU A 132 -18.20 -6.91 -14.15
N ILE A 133 -18.01 -5.60 -14.08
CA ILE A 133 -17.17 -4.82 -14.99
C ILE A 133 -16.32 -3.85 -14.19
N ILE A 134 -15.18 -3.48 -14.76
CA ILE A 134 -14.25 -2.52 -14.15
C ILE A 134 -14.52 -1.15 -14.75
N LEU A 135 -14.84 -0.18 -13.89
CA LEU A 135 -14.86 1.22 -14.26
C LEU A 135 -13.59 1.87 -13.72
N LEU A 136 -12.67 2.22 -14.62
CA LEU A 136 -11.48 3.00 -14.30
C LEU A 136 -11.74 4.46 -14.67
N PHE A 137 -11.61 5.35 -13.70
CA PHE A 137 -11.85 6.77 -13.86
C PHE A 137 -10.58 7.57 -13.61
N LYS A 138 -10.14 8.30 -14.62
CA LYS A 138 -8.96 9.17 -14.58
C LYS A 138 -9.38 10.63 -14.52
N ASN A 139 -8.98 11.29 -13.45
CA ASN A 139 -9.22 12.71 -13.24
C ASN A 139 -8.00 13.52 -13.66
N GLN A 140 -8.03 14.09 -14.86
CA GLN A 140 -7.01 15.04 -15.32
C GLN A 140 -7.32 16.48 -14.92
N SER A 141 -8.36 16.74 -14.13
CA SER A 141 -8.67 18.08 -13.63
C SER A 141 -7.76 18.47 -12.46
N ASP A 142 -7.79 19.76 -12.11
CA ASP A 142 -7.04 20.33 -10.99
C ASP A 142 -7.83 20.28 -9.66
N CYS A 143 -8.94 19.56 -9.61
CA CYS A 143 -9.82 19.47 -8.44
C CYS A 143 -10.08 18.01 -8.06
N ASN A 144 -10.17 17.75 -6.76
CA ASN A 144 -10.69 16.48 -6.27
C ASN A 144 -12.17 16.39 -6.61
N LEU A 145 -12.64 15.18 -6.94
CA LEU A 145 -14.05 14.95 -7.23
C LEU A 145 -14.53 13.65 -6.59
N VAL A 146 -15.79 13.63 -6.22
CA VAL A 146 -16.52 12.41 -5.86
C VAL A 146 -17.43 12.06 -7.02
N LEU A 147 -17.20 10.88 -7.61
CA LEU A 147 -18.04 10.33 -8.66
C LEU A 147 -19.14 9.48 -8.03
N LYS A 148 -20.39 9.89 -8.23
CA LYS A 148 -21.60 9.18 -7.82
C LYS A 148 -22.14 8.38 -9.00
N ILE A 149 -22.22 7.07 -8.83
CA ILE A 149 -22.63 6.10 -9.85
C ILE A 149 -23.98 5.55 -9.42
N GLN A 150 -25.05 5.97 -10.09
CA GLN A 150 -26.42 5.67 -9.69
C GLN A 150 -27.11 4.80 -10.73
N GLY A 151 -27.59 3.63 -10.33
CA GLY A 151 -28.31 2.72 -11.22
C GLY A 151 -29.14 1.74 -10.40
N LYS A 152 -28.95 0.44 -10.63
CA LYS A 152 -29.54 -0.61 -9.77
C LYS A 152 -28.93 -0.57 -8.36
N ASP A 153 -27.61 -0.51 -8.32
CA ASP A 153 -26.81 -0.34 -7.11
C ASP A 153 -26.23 1.09 -7.10
N PHE A 154 -25.93 1.63 -5.92
CA PHE A 154 -25.37 2.96 -5.73
C PHE A 154 -23.92 2.86 -5.26
N TYR A 155 -23.03 3.58 -5.93
CA TYR A 155 -21.60 3.59 -5.59
C TYR A 155 -21.04 5.00 -5.60
N ASN A 156 -20.17 5.30 -4.64
CA ASN A 156 -19.43 6.56 -4.60
C ASN A 156 -17.93 6.25 -4.65
N MET A 157 -17.20 7.00 -5.47
CA MET A 157 -15.76 6.84 -5.64
C MET A 157 -15.09 8.21 -5.61
N ALA A 158 -14.19 8.40 -4.66
CA ALA A 158 -13.34 9.58 -4.59
C ALA A 158 -12.18 9.46 -5.60
N VAL A 159 -11.97 10.49 -6.42
CA VAL A 159 -10.88 10.55 -7.39
C VAL A 159 -10.07 11.84 -7.17
N PRO A 160 -8.80 11.75 -6.75
CA PRO A 160 -7.98 12.93 -6.49
C PRO A 160 -7.68 13.70 -7.79
N ALA A 161 -7.34 14.98 -7.64
CA ALA A 161 -6.85 15.81 -8.73
C ALA A 161 -5.61 15.15 -9.37
N LYS A 162 -5.55 15.14 -10.71
CA LYS A 162 -4.50 14.47 -11.50
C LYS A 162 -4.29 12.98 -11.20
N GLY A 163 -5.20 12.34 -10.48
CA GLY A 163 -5.13 10.93 -10.13
C GLY A 163 -6.17 10.08 -10.84
N GLU A 164 -6.26 8.84 -10.41
CA GLU A 164 -7.20 7.87 -10.93
C GLU A 164 -7.70 6.97 -9.80
N ASN A 165 -8.88 6.40 -10.00
CA ASN A 165 -9.44 5.39 -9.11
C ASN A 165 -10.31 4.42 -9.93
N PHE A 166 -10.50 3.22 -9.41
CA PHE A 166 -11.29 2.18 -10.05
C PHE A 166 -12.34 1.62 -9.11
N ILE A 167 -13.40 1.08 -9.72
CA ILE A 167 -14.42 0.35 -8.99
C ILE A 167 -14.94 -0.82 -9.82
N VAL A 168 -15.21 -1.94 -9.15
CA VAL A 168 -15.81 -3.12 -9.75
C VAL A 168 -17.30 -3.15 -9.42
N ILE A 169 -18.13 -2.96 -10.46
CA ILE A 169 -19.58 -2.83 -10.36
C ILE A 169 -20.28 -3.82 -11.30
N LYS A 170 -21.57 -4.07 -11.10
CA LYS A 170 -22.34 -4.98 -11.95
C LYS A 170 -22.68 -4.35 -13.29
N LYS A 171 -22.81 -5.16 -14.34
CA LYS A 171 -23.32 -4.74 -15.65
C LYS A 171 -24.69 -4.09 -15.53
N GLY A 172 -24.89 -3.00 -16.28
CA GLY A 172 -26.17 -2.30 -16.32
C GLY A 172 -26.05 -0.84 -16.74
N THR A 173 -27.18 -0.15 -16.75
CA THR A 173 -27.26 1.26 -17.08
C THR A 173 -27.14 2.12 -15.81
N TYR A 174 -26.19 3.06 -15.82
CA TYR A 174 -25.92 3.95 -14.70
C TYR A 174 -25.88 5.41 -15.15
N THR A 175 -26.25 6.30 -14.24
CA THR A 175 -26.03 7.73 -14.35
C THR A 175 -24.81 8.09 -13.52
N LEU A 176 -23.77 8.58 -14.19
CA LEU A 176 -22.53 9.04 -13.57
C LEU A 176 -22.65 10.53 -13.33
N THR A 177 -22.52 10.96 -12.07
CA THR A 177 -22.57 12.37 -11.69
C THR A 177 -21.37 12.73 -10.82
N GLY A 178 -20.90 13.97 -10.92
CA GLY A 178 -19.79 14.45 -10.10
C GLY A 178 -19.55 15.93 -10.29
N ASN A 179 -18.96 16.59 -9.30
CA ASN A 179 -18.57 17.99 -9.39
C ASN A 179 -17.11 18.08 -9.84
N VAL A 180 -16.86 18.72 -10.99
CA VAL A 180 -15.52 18.94 -11.56
C VAL A 180 -15.22 20.43 -11.53
N CYS A 181 -14.44 20.87 -10.54
CA CYS A 181 -14.08 22.28 -10.35
C CYS A 181 -15.29 23.23 -10.38
N ASP A 182 -16.28 22.98 -9.53
CA ASP A 182 -17.54 23.74 -9.39
C ASP A 182 -18.51 23.61 -10.59
N VAL A 183 -18.24 22.71 -11.55
CA VAL A 183 -19.15 22.39 -12.66
C VAL A 183 -19.69 20.97 -12.51
N VAL A 184 -21.01 20.81 -12.59
CA VAL A 184 -21.65 19.50 -12.50
C VAL A 184 -21.47 18.73 -13.81
N TYR A 185 -20.79 17.60 -13.73
CA TYR A 185 -20.77 16.56 -14.74
C TYR A 185 -21.94 15.59 -14.49
N SER A 186 -22.69 15.26 -15.55
CA SER A 186 -23.73 14.23 -15.52
C SER A 186 -23.77 13.51 -16.87
N SER A 187 -23.68 12.19 -16.87
CA SER A 187 -23.80 11.37 -18.07
C SER A 187 -24.46 10.03 -17.75
N LYS A 188 -25.47 9.66 -18.52
CA LYS A 188 -25.98 8.29 -18.55
C LYS A 188 -25.04 7.41 -19.40
N LYS A 189 -24.62 6.27 -18.87
CA LYS A 189 -23.75 5.30 -19.54
C LYS A 189 -24.31 3.90 -19.36
N ASP A 190 -24.28 3.12 -20.44
CA ASP A 190 -24.57 1.70 -20.39
C ASP A 190 -23.26 0.92 -20.25
N LEU A 191 -23.10 0.23 -19.12
CA LEU A 191 -21.86 -0.42 -18.73
C LEU A 191 -22.00 -1.94 -18.94
N SER A 192 -21.95 -2.35 -20.20
CA SER A 192 -21.93 -3.76 -20.59
C SER A 192 -20.53 -4.37 -20.64
N LYS A 193 -19.50 -3.52 -20.70
CA LYS A 193 -18.07 -3.87 -20.72
C LYS A 193 -17.30 -2.93 -19.80
N SER A 194 -16.10 -3.36 -19.37
CA SER A 194 -15.17 -2.51 -18.63
C SER A 194 -14.86 -1.24 -19.41
N LEU A 195 -14.82 -0.10 -18.72
CA LEU A 195 -14.76 1.22 -19.33
C LEU A 195 -13.68 2.06 -18.66
N PHE A 196 -12.89 2.74 -19.50
CA PHE A 196 -11.96 3.78 -19.08
C PHE A 196 -12.56 5.15 -19.37
N LEU A 197 -12.82 5.94 -18.32
CA LEU A 197 -13.32 7.30 -18.43
C LEU A 197 -12.24 8.27 -18.01
N THR A 198 -12.01 9.30 -18.83
CA THR A 198 -11.12 10.40 -18.50
C THR A 198 -11.90 11.70 -18.48
N ILE A 199 -11.75 12.48 -17.41
CA ILE A 199 -12.31 13.82 -17.32
C ILE A 199 -11.19 14.86 -17.22
N SER A 200 -11.40 16.00 -17.86
CA SER A 200 -10.46 17.14 -17.86
C SER A 200 -11.14 18.35 -17.25
N ASN A 201 -10.37 19.41 -17.03
CA ASN A 201 -10.91 20.70 -16.60
C ASN A 201 -12.04 21.16 -17.53
N PRO A 202 -13.15 21.71 -16.98
CA PRO A 202 -14.23 22.26 -17.78
C PRO A 202 -13.68 23.38 -18.66
N LYS A 203 -14.00 23.31 -19.96
CA LYS A 203 -13.67 24.40 -20.89
C LYS A 203 -14.79 25.44 -20.86
N PRO A 204 -14.48 26.74 -20.80
CA PRO A 204 -15.50 27.76 -20.99
C PRO A 204 -16.13 27.56 -22.38
N ALA A 205 -17.44 27.68 -22.46
CA ALA A 205 -18.15 27.61 -23.72
C ALA A 205 -17.57 28.66 -24.66
N THR A 206 -16.89 28.23 -25.73
CA THR A 206 -16.46 29.14 -26.78
C THR A 206 -17.73 29.77 -27.35
N ALA A 207 -17.87 31.07 -27.17
CA ALA A 207 -18.92 31.84 -27.79
C ALA A 207 -18.88 31.51 -29.29
N LYS A 208 -19.93 30.86 -29.79
CA LYS A 208 -20.14 30.75 -31.23
C LYS A 208 -20.26 32.18 -31.72
N THR A 209 -19.20 32.69 -32.35
CA THR A 209 -19.28 33.89 -33.17
C THR A 209 -20.34 33.58 -34.22
N THR A 210 -21.55 34.09 -33.99
CA THR A 210 -22.60 34.15 -34.98
C THR A 210 -22.03 34.98 -36.12
N GLY A 211 -21.62 34.29 -37.18
CA GLY A 211 -21.24 34.90 -38.44
C GLY A 211 -22.43 35.73 -38.93
N LYS A 212 -22.35 37.04 -38.71
CA LYS A 212 -23.27 38.03 -39.21
C LYS A 212 -22.58 38.66 -40.42
N LYS A 213 -22.78 38.06 -41.60
CA LYS A 213 -22.97 38.72 -42.90
C LYS A 213 -23.14 37.69 -43.99
#